data_AF-A0A814CS71-F1
#
_entry.id   AF-A0A814CS71-F1
#
_cell.length_a   1.000
_cell.length_b   1.000
_cell.length_c   1.000
_cell.angle_alpha   90.00
_cell.angle_beta   90.00
_cell.angle_gamma   90.00
#
_symmetry.space_group_name_H-M   'P 1'
#
loop_
_entity.id
_entity.type
_entity.pdbx_description
1 polymer ?
#
loop_
_entity_poly.entity_id
_entity_poly.type
_entity_poly.pdbx_seq_one_letter_code
_entity_poly.pdbx_strand_id
1 'polypeptide(L)'
;MVYVMNDSHKSGTSLPYVPKPLDLSILTIEQNVSSNNQSLSTMNVEQEEEEDFIKNNYIARTLLNESALPAITWSNWYKEVNWPQVTLLCLEPFIALYGLFTTSFVWQTTAFTLLWYFLTGFGITAGYHRLFAHRAYEATLPLRYILLTLGAGAVQGSAQWWSRGHRAHHRYTDTDLDPYNAHKGMFYSHIGWLLFKPRRKPGVADVSDLTHDSSVQWQHRNYISLAFLMSFVLPTIICGFGWGDYRGGYFFAGVLRLVFVHHSTFCVNSLAHYLGNAPFDDRHTPRDHFITALVTLGEGYHNFHHEFPSDYRNALKWFQYDPTKLLIKFFKKIGLASNLKEFPHNEIQKGRYSMACKALDKFGQTISWPKQNVDLPIITFEEYQELSKKDDDRALILIAGFIHDVSYFIDSHPGGRAMIKSYIGKDATVPFYGGIHDHNTAAHNILAMMRVAVCKYGGEVEHIKRRLGHIQTPTPIFA
;
A
#
# COMPACT_ATOMS: atom_id res chain seq x y z
N MET A 1 -12.08 0.81 13.76
CA MET A 1 -11.21 1.14 14.90
C MET A 1 -9.96 0.29 14.75
N VAL A 2 -8.86 0.90 14.34
CA VAL A 2 -7.52 0.32 14.52
C VAL A 2 -6.95 1.13 15.68
N TYR A 3 -6.73 0.49 16.81
CA TYR A 3 -6.09 1.15 17.95
C TYR A 3 -4.65 1.47 17.54
N VAL A 4 -4.35 2.77 17.37
CA VAL A 4 -2.98 3.26 17.31
C VAL A 4 -2.52 3.29 18.77
N MET A 5 -1.81 2.25 19.21
CA MET A 5 -1.10 2.30 20.48
C MET A 5 0.19 3.09 20.26
N ASN A 6 0.19 4.33 20.73
CA ASN A 6 1.38 5.16 20.83
C ASN A 6 1.86 5.13 22.28
N ASP A 7 2.39 3.99 22.72
CA ASP A 7 3.05 3.90 24.03
C ASP A 7 4.55 4.18 23.86
N SER A 8 4.87 5.47 23.90
CA SER A 8 6.24 5.95 24.10
C SER A 8 6.50 6.19 25.58
N HIS A 9 6.59 5.09 26.35
CA HIS A 9 7.14 5.13 27.70
C HIS A 9 8.35 4.20 27.79
N LYS A 10 9.51 4.80 28.08
CA LYS A 10 10.74 4.10 28.45
C LYS A 10 10.48 3.31 29.74
N SER A 11 10.10 2.05 29.64
CA SER A 11 10.23 1.08 30.73
C SER A 11 11.65 0.53 30.71
N GLY A 12 12.28 0.45 31.88
CA GLY A 12 13.61 -0.12 32.04
C GLY A 12 13.64 -1.52 31.44
N THR A 13 14.64 -1.79 30.61
CA THR A 13 14.88 -3.11 30.01
C THR A 13 15.30 -4.08 31.12
N SER A 14 14.34 -4.76 31.74
CA SER A 14 14.64 -6.04 32.38
C SER A 14 15.00 -7.00 31.24
N LEU A 15 16.25 -7.42 31.16
CA LEU A 15 16.65 -8.48 30.24
C LEU A 15 15.73 -9.69 30.46
N PRO A 16 15.12 -10.26 29.39
CA PRO A 16 14.31 -11.47 29.55
C PRO A 16 15.20 -12.56 30.16
N TYR A 17 14.73 -13.19 31.25
CA TYR A 17 15.42 -14.33 31.84
C TYR A 17 15.55 -15.43 30.77
N VAL A 18 16.79 -15.81 30.45
CA VAL A 18 17.08 -16.92 29.56
C VAL A 18 17.42 -18.13 30.44
N PRO A 19 16.59 -19.18 30.46
CA PRO A 19 16.89 -20.39 31.22
C PRO A 19 18.24 -20.96 30.78
N LYS A 20 19.07 -21.36 31.75
CA LYS A 20 20.34 -22.04 31.47
C LYS A 20 20.05 -23.31 30.65
N PRO A 21 20.86 -23.65 29.62
CA PRO A 21 20.74 -24.95 28.96
C PRO A 21 20.83 -26.10 29.97
N LEU A 22 20.24 -27.25 29.63
CA LEU A 22 20.53 -28.48 30.35
C LEU A 22 21.94 -28.93 29.95
N ASP A 23 22.76 -29.29 30.93
CA ASP A 23 24.05 -29.91 30.65
C ASP A 23 23.82 -31.38 30.28
N LEU A 24 23.72 -31.63 28.97
CA LEU A 24 23.53 -32.95 28.39
C LEU A 24 24.85 -33.66 28.06
N SER A 25 26.01 -33.07 28.42
CA SER A 25 27.35 -33.56 28.06
C SER A 25 27.69 -34.94 28.63
N ILE A 26 26.79 -35.53 29.41
CA ILE A 26 26.93 -36.89 29.93
C ILE A 26 26.39 -37.95 28.95
N LEU A 27 25.69 -37.57 27.87
CA LEU A 27 25.09 -38.53 26.95
C LEU A 27 25.12 -38.03 25.49
N THR A 28 25.97 -38.68 24.67
CA THR A 28 25.94 -38.90 23.20
C THR A 28 27.23 -38.49 22.45
N ILE A 29 27.78 -39.47 21.70
CA ILE A 29 28.99 -39.44 20.85
C ILE A 29 28.62 -39.07 19.39
N GLU A 30 29.48 -38.24 18.78
CA GLU A 30 29.81 -37.98 17.36
C GLU A 30 28.72 -37.78 16.28
N GLN A 31 28.75 -36.59 15.65
CA GLN A 31 28.65 -36.48 14.18
C GLN A 31 29.61 -35.39 13.66
N ASN A 32 30.60 -35.80 12.86
CA ASN A 32 31.46 -34.92 12.08
C ASN A 32 30.76 -34.53 10.77
N VAL A 33 30.81 -33.23 10.41
CA VAL A 33 30.43 -32.72 9.09
C VAL A 33 31.66 -32.09 8.45
N SER A 34 32.05 -32.57 7.25
CA SER A 34 33.05 -31.92 6.41
C SER A 34 32.37 -30.90 5.50
N SER A 35 32.73 -29.63 5.61
CA SER A 35 32.37 -28.58 4.67
C SER A 35 33.63 -28.09 3.94
N ASN A 36 33.70 -28.31 2.63
CA ASN A 36 34.50 -27.51 1.70
C ASN A 36 34.16 -27.94 0.26
N ASN A 37 33.22 -27.21 -0.36
CA ASN A 37 33.05 -27.06 -1.83
C ASN A 37 31.88 -26.12 -2.25
N GLN A 38 31.23 -25.40 -1.34
CA GLN A 38 29.99 -24.65 -1.63
C GLN A 38 30.16 -23.24 -2.25
N SER A 39 31.37 -22.67 -2.33
CA SER A 39 31.53 -21.25 -2.68
C SER A 39 31.66 -20.94 -4.18
N LEU A 40 32.04 -21.92 -5.01
CA LEU A 40 32.20 -21.73 -6.47
C LEU A 40 30.94 -22.10 -7.27
N SER A 41 30.14 -23.04 -6.77
CA SER A 41 28.86 -23.43 -7.39
C SER A 41 27.77 -22.37 -7.16
N THR A 42 27.83 -21.64 -6.06
CA THR A 42 26.85 -20.62 -5.68
C THR A 42 26.93 -19.39 -6.59
N MET A 43 28.14 -18.91 -6.93
CA MET A 43 28.30 -17.75 -7.82
C MET A 43 27.78 -17.98 -9.25
N ASN A 44 27.96 -19.18 -9.80
CA ASN A 44 27.45 -19.49 -11.14
C ASN A 44 25.91 -19.63 -11.15
N VAL A 45 25.33 -20.15 -10.07
CA VAL A 45 23.87 -20.24 -9.92
C VAL A 45 23.26 -18.85 -9.76
N GLU A 46 23.88 -17.97 -8.97
CA GLU A 46 23.42 -16.58 -8.79
C GLU A 46 23.46 -15.80 -10.12
N GLN A 47 24.48 -15.99 -10.97
CA GLN A 47 24.56 -15.36 -12.28
C GLN A 47 23.51 -15.90 -13.26
N GLU A 48 23.28 -17.22 -13.29
CA GLU A 48 22.24 -17.82 -14.14
C GLU A 48 20.82 -17.38 -13.70
N GLU A 49 20.56 -17.30 -12.40
CA GLU A 49 19.30 -16.80 -11.84
C GLU A 49 19.08 -15.31 -12.16
N GLU A 50 20.13 -14.49 -12.09
CA GLU A 50 20.06 -13.06 -12.45
C GLU A 50 19.79 -12.85 -13.94
N GLU A 51 20.47 -13.62 -14.81
CA GLU A 51 20.23 -13.58 -16.26
C GLU A 51 18.81 -14.03 -16.63
N ASP A 52 18.30 -15.11 -16.03
CA ASP A 52 16.94 -15.57 -16.29
C ASP A 52 15.89 -14.58 -15.75
N PHE A 53 16.13 -13.98 -14.58
CA PHE A 53 15.30 -12.91 -14.04
C PHE A 53 15.21 -11.72 -15.00
N ILE A 54 16.36 -11.24 -15.49
CA ILE A 54 16.41 -10.10 -16.42
C ILE A 54 15.68 -10.44 -17.73
N LYS A 55 15.91 -11.64 -18.27
CA LYS A 55 15.31 -12.08 -19.53
C LYS A 55 13.79 -12.14 -19.46
N ASN A 56 13.26 -12.61 -18.34
CA ASN A 56 11.81 -12.79 -18.13
C ASN A 56 11.12 -11.55 -17.55
N ASN A 57 11.87 -10.59 -16.98
CA ASN A 57 11.34 -9.34 -16.47
C ASN A 57 11.36 -8.24 -17.54
N TYR A 58 10.19 -7.91 -18.10
CA TYR A 58 10.04 -6.87 -19.11
C TYR A 58 10.63 -5.51 -18.68
N ILE A 59 10.43 -5.10 -17.43
CA ILE A 59 10.90 -3.81 -16.93
C ILE A 59 12.43 -3.81 -16.89
N ALA A 60 13.04 -4.82 -16.25
CA ALA A 60 14.50 -4.94 -16.16
C ALA A 60 15.13 -4.95 -17.55
N ARG A 61 14.62 -5.80 -18.46
CA ARG A 61 15.08 -5.88 -19.85
C ARG A 61 14.96 -4.54 -20.59
N THR A 62 13.88 -3.80 -20.38
CA THR A 62 13.66 -2.51 -21.05
C THR A 62 14.61 -1.45 -20.52
N LEU A 63 14.83 -1.39 -19.21
CA LEU A 63 15.73 -0.44 -18.57
C LEU A 63 17.20 -0.68 -18.90
N LEU A 64 17.59 -1.94 -19.14
CA LEU A 64 18.93 -2.32 -19.60
C LEU A 64 19.17 -1.95 -21.07
N ASN A 65 18.17 -2.13 -21.93
CA ASN A 65 18.32 -1.89 -23.38
C ASN A 65 18.08 -0.44 -23.80
N GLU A 66 17.35 0.35 -23.00
CA GLU A 66 17.12 1.76 -23.27
C GLU A 66 18.06 2.63 -22.43
N SER A 67 18.86 3.48 -23.07
CA SER A 67 19.68 4.45 -22.35
C SER A 67 18.84 5.66 -21.92
N ALA A 68 19.04 6.12 -20.69
CA ALA A 68 18.42 7.35 -20.23
C ALA A 68 19.09 8.58 -20.89
N LEU A 69 18.33 9.65 -21.09
CA LEU A 69 18.87 10.97 -21.39
C LEU A 69 19.85 11.40 -20.28
N PRO A 70 20.87 12.19 -20.62
CA PRO A 70 21.84 12.65 -19.65
C PRO A 70 21.17 13.41 -18.50
N ALA A 71 21.83 13.38 -17.34
CA ALA A 71 21.41 14.15 -16.18
C ALA A 71 21.29 15.64 -16.53
N ILE A 72 20.36 16.31 -15.86
CA ILE A 72 20.17 17.75 -16.01
C ILE A 72 21.30 18.45 -15.24
N THR A 73 22.07 19.27 -15.95
CA THR A 73 23.18 20.06 -15.44
C THR A 73 22.97 21.54 -15.77
N TRP A 74 23.74 22.41 -15.13
CA TRP A 74 23.73 23.85 -15.44
C TRP A 74 24.04 24.19 -16.91
N SER A 75 24.74 23.31 -17.62
CA SER A 75 25.08 23.53 -19.03
C SER A 75 24.02 23.03 -20.03
N ASN A 76 23.09 22.15 -19.61
CA ASN A 76 22.09 21.57 -20.52
C ASN A 76 20.62 21.82 -20.12
N TRP A 77 20.34 22.34 -18.92
CA TRP A 77 18.96 22.42 -18.39
C TRP A 77 17.94 23.05 -19.36
N TYR A 78 18.31 24.13 -20.04
CA TYR A 78 17.44 24.85 -20.96
C TYR A 78 17.04 24.03 -22.20
N LYS A 79 17.83 23.00 -22.57
CA LYS A 79 17.50 22.05 -23.65
C LYS A 79 16.58 20.94 -23.18
N GLU A 80 16.60 20.67 -21.88
CA GLU A 80 15.86 19.59 -21.23
C GLU A 80 14.48 20.04 -20.73
N VAL A 81 14.23 21.34 -20.71
CA VAL A 81 12.93 21.94 -20.41
C VAL A 81 11.94 21.76 -21.57
N ASN A 82 10.70 21.42 -21.23
CA ASN A 82 9.55 21.42 -22.12
C ASN A 82 8.92 22.81 -22.15
N TRP A 83 9.52 23.74 -22.91
CA TRP A 83 9.13 25.15 -22.94
C TRP A 83 7.64 25.41 -23.22
N PRO A 84 6.96 24.68 -24.12
CA PRO A 84 5.51 24.82 -24.28
C PRO A 84 4.72 24.55 -22.99
N GLN A 85 5.04 23.46 -22.27
CA GLN A 85 4.37 23.11 -21.02
C GLN A 85 4.72 24.08 -19.89
N VAL A 86 5.99 24.47 -19.79
CA VAL A 86 6.43 25.48 -18.81
C VAL A 86 5.70 26.79 -19.03
N THR A 87 5.62 27.26 -20.27
CA THR A 87 4.91 28.50 -20.60
C THR A 87 3.45 28.42 -20.18
N LEU A 88 2.76 27.33 -20.52
CA LEU A 88 1.35 27.17 -20.18
C LEU A 88 1.12 27.07 -18.66
N LEU A 89 1.82 26.15 -17.98
CA LEU A 89 1.58 25.84 -16.56
C LEU A 89 2.16 26.89 -15.60
N CYS A 90 3.23 27.59 -15.99
CA CYS A 90 3.84 28.61 -15.13
C CYS A 90 3.25 30.01 -15.35
N LEU A 91 2.77 30.37 -16.56
CA LEU A 91 2.13 31.68 -16.77
C LEU A 91 0.71 31.72 -16.22
N GLU A 92 0.00 30.60 -16.27
CA GLU A 92 -1.40 30.52 -15.85
C GLU A 92 -1.66 31.02 -14.42
N PRO A 93 -0.87 30.66 -13.38
CA PRO A 93 -1.01 31.25 -12.04
C PRO A 93 -0.83 32.76 -12.01
N PHE A 94 0.07 33.34 -12.81
CA PHE A 94 0.25 34.79 -12.87
C PHE A 94 -0.94 35.50 -13.53
N ILE A 95 -1.52 34.90 -14.57
CA ILE A 95 -2.74 35.41 -15.21
C ILE A 95 -3.91 35.33 -14.22
N ALA A 96 -4.02 34.23 -13.46
CA ALA A 96 -5.02 34.07 -12.42
C ALA A 96 -4.87 35.12 -11.31
N LEU A 97 -3.65 35.38 -10.84
CA LEU A 97 -3.36 36.43 -9.85
C LEU A 97 -3.71 37.82 -10.37
N TYR A 98 -3.31 38.14 -11.61
CA TYR A 98 -3.72 39.39 -12.24
C TYR A 98 -5.25 39.51 -12.30
N GLY A 99 -5.95 38.45 -12.70
CA GLY A 99 -7.41 38.38 -12.70
C GLY A 99 -8.02 38.64 -11.32
N LEU A 100 -7.45 38.04 -10.28
CA LEU A 100 -7.85 38.18 -8.88
C LEU A 100 -7.76 39.62 -8.38
N PHE A 101 -6.71 40.36 -8.76
CA PHE A 101 -6.52 41.75 -8.34
C PHE A 101 -7.25 42.79 -9.20
N THR A 102 -7.67 42.44 -10.42
CA THR A 102 -8.20 43.42 -11.40
C THR A 102 -9.63 43.14 -11.86
N THR A 103 -10.28 42.13 -11.31
CA THR A 103 -11.65 41.75 -11.71
C THR A 103 -12.58 41.89 -10.51
N SER A 104 -13.66 42.64 -10.70
CA SER A 104 -14.66 42.86 -9.67
C SER A 104 -15.31 41.54 -9.24
N PHE A 105 -15.64 41.45 -7.96
CA PHE A 105 -16.37 40.31 -7.43
C PHE A 105 -17.83 40.33 -7.89
N VAL A 106 -18.28 39.22 -8.47
CA VAL A 106 -19.67 38.97 -8.85
C VAL A 106 -20.05 37.58 -8.34
N TRP A 107 -21.03 37.51 -7.43
CA TRP A 107 -21.33 36.26 -6.73
C TRP A 107 -21.81 35.15 -7.67
N GLN A 108 -22.55 35.50 -8.74
CA GLN A 108 -23.00 34.55 -9.76
C GLN A 108 -21.80 33.93 -10.48
N THR A 109 -20.80 34.74 -10.83
CA THR A 109 -19.53 34.26 -11.42
C THR A 109 -18.78 33.36 -10.47
N THR A 110 -18.72 33.68 -9.18
CA THR A 110 -18.07 32.81 -8.18
C THR A 110 -18.80 31.47 -8.05
N ALA A 111 -20.13 31.48 -7.93
CA ALA A 111 -20.93 30.25 -7.87
C ALA A 111 -20.76 29.41 -9.15
N PHE A 112 -20.78 30.06 -10.32
CA PHE A 112 -20.54 29.39 -11.60
C PHE A 112 -19.11 28.85 -11.73
N THR A 113 -18.11 29.59 -11.25
CA THR A 113 -16.70 29.14 -11.22
C THR A 113 -16.55 27.84 -10.42
N LEU A 114 -17.19 27.76 -9.25
CA LEU A 114 -17.20 26.55 -8.43
C LEU A 114 -17.94 25.40 -9.12
N LEU A 115 -19.10 25.67 -9.72
CA LEU A 115 -19.81 24.66 -10.51
C LEU A 115 -18.96 24.16 -11.68
N TRP A 116 -18.32 25.05 -12.43
CA TRP A 116 -17.47 24.73 -13.58
C TRP A 116 -16.21 23.96 -13.16
N TYR A 117 -15.65 24.26 -11.98
CA TYR A 117 -14.58 23.47 -11.35
C TYR A 117 -15.01 22.00 -11.17
N PHE A 118 -16.17 21.75 -10.54
CA PHE A 118 -16.66 20.39 -10.35
C PHE A 118 -16.98 19.70 -11.67
N LEU A 119 -17.64 20.38 -12.62
CA LEU A 119 -18.02 19.79 -13.91
C LEU A 119 -16.78 19.39 -14.74
N THR A 120 -15.79 20.26 -14.86
CA THR A 120 -14.53 19.95 -15.58
C THR A 120 -13.71 18.90 -14.83
N GLY A 121 -13.68 18.95 -13.49
CA GLY A 121 -13.08 17.92 -12.65
C GLY A 121 -13.73 16.54 -12.83
N PHE A 122 -15.07 16.46 -12.91
CA PHE A 122 -15.78 15.22 -13.21
C PHE A 122 -15.53 14.70 -14.62
N GLY A 123 -15.23 15.59 -15.58
CA GLY A 123 -14.73 15.18 -16.90
C GLY A 123 -13.44 14.36 -16.81
N ILE A 124 -12.56 14.69 -15.85
CA ILE A 124 -11.35 13.91 -15.55
C ILE A 124 -11.71 12.66 -14.75
N THR A 125 -12.34 12.78 -13.59
CA THR A 125 -12.53 11.66 -12.66
C THR A 125 -13.54 10.62 -13.16
N ALA A 126 -14.75 11.03 -13.55
CA ALA A 126 -15.75 10.12 -14.09
C ALA A 126 -15.40 9.71 -15.53
N GLY A 127 -14.95 10.66 -16.35
CA GLY A 127 -14.60 10.43 -17.75
C GLY A 127 -13.23 9.78 -17.94
N TYR A 128 -12.18 10.60 -18.00
CA TYR A 128 -10.85 10.15 -18.45
C TYR A 128 -10.32 8.99 -17.60
N HIS A 129 -10.50 9.09 -16.29
CA HIS A 129 -10.00 8.13 -15.33
C HIS A 129 -10.86 6.86 -15.26
N ARG A 130 -12.06 6.93 -14.68
CA ARG A 130 -12.86 5.72 -14.39
C ARG A 130 -13.49 5.10 -15.65
N LEU A 131 -13.98 5.90 -16.59
CA LEU A 131 -14.61 5.38 -17.82
C LEU A 131 -13.58 4.95 -18.86
N PHE A 132 -12.66 5.84 -19.25
CA PHE A 132 -11.76 5.57 -20.39
C PHE A 132 -10.47 4.86 -19.99
N ALA A 133 -9.79 5.27 -18.92
CA ALA A 133 -8.54 4.62 -18.52
C ALA A 133 -8.78 3.23 -17.90
N HIS A 134 -9.79 3.11 -17.01
CA HIS A 134 -10.03 1.88 -16.23
C HIS A 134 -11.23 1.04 -16.66
N ARG A 135 -12.08 1.56 -17.55
CA ARG A 135 -13.28 0.85 -18.03
C ARG A 135 -14.14 0.33 -16.86
N ALA A 136 -14.25 1.15 -15.81
CA ALA A 136 -14.92 0.78 -14.56
C ALA A 136 -16.46 0.79 -14.69
N TYR A 137 -16.99 1.41 -15.73
CA TYR A 137 -18.40 1.37 -16.08
C TYR A 137 -18.59 1.60 -17.59
N GLU A 138 -19.82 1.42 -18.06
CA GLU A 138 -20.22 1.74 -19.43
C GLU A 138 -21.12 2.98 -19.43
N ALA A 139 -21.00 3.81 -20.47
CA ALA A 139 -21.75 5.05 -20.62
C ALA A 139 -22.43 5.10 -21.98
N THR A 140 -23.66 5.64 -22.01
CA THR A 140 -24.35 5.94 -23.27
C THR A 140 -23.59 6.98 -24.08
N LEU A 141 -23.78 6.97 -25.40
CA LEU A 141 -23.06 7.87 -26.30
C LEU A 141 -23.18 9.37 -25.90
N PRO A 142 -24.37 9.90 -25.51
CA PRO A 142 -24.48 11.28 -25.02
C PRO A 142 -23.60 11.56 -23.79
N LEU A 143 -23.60 10.65 -22.80
CA LEU A 143 -22.79 10.81 -21.60
C LEU A 143 -21.29 10.78 -21.93
N ARG A 144 -20.86 9.91 -22.85
CA ARG A 144 -19.46 9.89 -23.33
C ARG A 144 -19.04 11.24 -23.88
N TYR A 145 -19.83 11.83 -24.79
CA TYR A 145 -19.53 13.14 -25.36
C TYR A 145 -19.51 14.25 -24.31
N ILE A 146 -20.46 14.25 -23.36
CA ILE A 146 -20.48 15.21 -22.24
C ILE A 146 -19.20 15.12 -21.41
N LEU A 147 -18.80 13.91 -21.00
CA LEU A 147 -17.59 13.73 -20.19
C LEU A 147 -16.31 14.06 -20.97
N LEU A 148 -16.28 13.76 -22.27
CA LEU A 148 -15.15 14.09 -23.14
C LEU A 148 -14.95 15.59 -23.33
N THR A 149 -16.04 16.35 -23.51
CA THR A 149 -15.98 17.82 -23.64
C THR A 149 -15.67 18.49 -22.32
N LEU A 150 -16.29 18.06 -21.21
CA LEU A 150 -15.96 18.55 -19.88
C LEU A 150 -14.49 18.28 -19.51
N GLY A 151 -13.99 17.07 -19.81
CA GLY A 151 -12.59 16.72 -19.61
C GLY A 151 -11.64 17.55 -20.48
N ALA A 152 -12.05 17.93 -21.70
CA ALA A 152 -11.27 18.84 -22.52
C ALA A 152 -11.11 20.22 -21.86
N GLY A 153 -12.14 20.70 -21.16
CA GLY A 153 -12.11 21.95 -20.38
C GLY A 153 -11.14 21.94 -19.18
N ALA A 154 -10.61 20.78 -18.79
CA ALA A 154 -9.54 20.68 -17.81
C ALA A 154 -8.14 20.89 -18.41
N VAL A 155 -8.00 20.89 -19.74
CA VAL A 155 -6.73 21.16 -20.46
C VAL A 155 -5.58 20.22 -20.03
N GLN A 156 -5.85 18.91 -19.92
CA GLN A 156 -4.85 17.90 -19.50
C GLN A 156 -4.45 16.91 -20.61
N GLY A 157 -4.51 17.36 -21.86
CA GLY A 157 -4.41 16.48 -23.04
C GLY A 157 -5.73 15.80 -23.40
N SER A 158 -5.78 15.19 -24.59
CA SER A 158 -6.93 14.39 -25.03
C SER A 158 -7.15 13.17 -24.13
N ALA A 159 -8.37 12.62 -24.11
CA ALA A 159 -8.69 11.44 -23.32
C ALA A 159 -7.80 10.22 -23.68
N GLN A 160 -7.46 10.06 -24.96
CA GLN A 160 -6.54 9.00 -25.40
C GLN A 160 -5.13 9.19 -24.83
N TRP A 161 -4.57 10.40 -24.94
CA TRP A 161 -3.23 10.71 -24.44
C TRP A 161 -3.15 10.57 -22.91
N TRP A 162 -4.15 11.09 -22.21
CA TRP A 162 -4.25 11.04 -20.76
C TRP A 162 -4.36 9.59 -20.27
N SER A 163 -5.30 8.82 -20.83
CA SER A 163 -5.50 7.41 -20.46
C SER A 163 -4.28 6.54 -20.78
N ARG A 164 -3.56 6.82 -21.87
CA ARG A 164 -2.28 6.12 -22.16
C ARG A 164 -1.27 6.32 -21.04
N GLY A 165 -1.08 7.57 -20.60
CA GLY A 165 -0.17 7.91 -19.51
C GLY A 165 -0.61 7.27 -18.20
N HIS A 166 -1.90 7.33 -17.89
CA HIS A 166 -2.45 6.76 -16.66
C HIS A 166 -2.37 5.23 -16.61
N ARG A 167 -2.64 4.53 -17.72
CA ARG A 167 -2.46 3.07 -17.81
C ARG A 167 -0.99 2.67 -17.68
N ALA A 168 -0.08 3.46 -18.26
CA ALA A 168 1.36 3.24 -18.08
C ALA A 168 1.78 3.42 -16.62
N HIS A 169 1.28 4.46 -15.95
CA HIS A 169 1.51 4.67 -14.53
C HIS A 169 1.08 3.47 -13.69
N HIS A 170 -0.16 2.98 -13.83
CA HIS A 170 -0.62 1.78 -13.10
C HIS A 170 0.27 0.56 -13.35
N ARG A 171 0.60 0.29 -14.62
CA ARG A 171 1.39 -0.89 -15.01
C ARG A 171 2.84 -0.84 -14.52
N TYR A 172 3.42 0.35 -14.45
CA TYR A 172 4.84 0.54 -14.17
C TYR A 172 5.09 1.34 -12.89
N THR A 173 4.09 1.43 -12.01
CA THR A 173 4.08 2.24 -10.78
C THR A 173 5.43 2.14 -10.08
N ASP A 174 5.98 3.28 -9.67
CA ASP A 174 7.25 3.38 -8.92
C ASP A 174 8.52 2.94 -9.68
N THR A 175 8.42 2.59 -10.96
CA THR A 175 9.58 2.27 -11.79
C THR A 175 10.00 3.43 -12.69
N ASP A 176 11.17 3.32 -13.32
CA ASP A 176 11.67 4.33 -14.25
C ASP A 176 10.83 4.47 -15.54
N LEU A 177 9.90 3.54 -15.78
CA LEU A 177 8.95 3.56 -16.89
C LEU A 177 7.62 4.25 -16.52
N ASP A 178 7.39 4.56 -15.24
CA ASP A 178 6.25 5.37 -14.79
C ASP A 178 6.46 6.85 -15.18
N PRO A 179 5.54 7.44 -15.98
CA PRO A 179 5.67 8.83 -16.44
C PRO A 179 5.82 9.84 -15.29
N TYR A 180 5.20 9.61 -14.14
CA TYR A 180 5.19 10.54 -13.01
C TYR A 180 5.60 9.87 -11.70
N ASN A 181 6.58 8.96 -11.80
CA ASN A 181 7.17 8.19 -10.70
C ASN A 181 7.39 9.03 -9.42
N ALA A 182 6.73 8.62 -8.33
CA ALA A 182 6.83 9.26 -7.02
C ALA A 182 8.24 9.17 -6.41
N HIS A 183 9.03 8.13 -6.69
CA HIS A 183 10.41 8.02 -6.19
C HIS A 183 11.35 9.12 -6.71
N LYS A 184 10.98 9.82 -7.78
CA LYS A 184 11.73 11.00 -8.29
C LYS A 184 11.48 12.27 -7.49
N GLY A 185 10.65 12.20 -6.45
CA GLY A 185 10.37 13.29 -5.52
C GLY A 185 9.04 13.98 -5.77
N MET A 186 8.48 14.57 -4.70
CA MET A 186 7.18 15.24 -4.70
C MET A 186 7.04 16.31 -5.79
N PHE A 187 8.08 17.09 -6.05
CA PHE A 187 8.06 18.10 -7.10
C PHE A 187 7.95 17.47 -8.50
N TYR A 188 8.70 16.39 -8.76
CA TYR A 188 8.67 15.70 -10.04
C TYR A 188 7.30 15.11 -10.31
N SER A 189 6.73 14.35 -9.35
CA SER A 189 5.43 13.72 -9.53
C SER A 189 4.26 14.70 -9.53
N HIS A 190 4.38 15.85 -8.85
CA HIS A 190 3.37 16.90 -8.89
C HIS A 190 3.34 17.61 -10.25
N ILE A 191 4.46 18.18 -10.69
CA ILE A 191 4.50 19.00 -11.91
C ILE A 191 5.76 18.80 -12.76
N GLY A 192 6.89 18.42 -12.18
CA GLY A 192 8.17 18.34 -12.88
C GLY A 192 8.17 17.39 -14.08
N TRP A 193 7.38 16.31 -14.05
CA TRP A 193 7.22 15.38 -15.18
C TRP A 193 6.63 16.04 -16.45
N LEU A 194 5.92 17.17 -16.31
CA LEU A 194 5.41 17.98 -17.42
C LEU A 194 6.44 19.01 -17.89
N LEU A 195 7.22 19.56 -16.95
CA LEU A 195 8.16 20.67 -17.19
C LEU A 195 9.48 20.21 -17.82
N PHE A 196 9.89 18.97 -17.58
CA PHE A 196 11.14 18.43 -18.10
C PHE A 196 10.88 17.27 -19.07
N LYS A 197 11.74 17.13 -20.08
CA LYS A 197 11.71 15.96 -20.96
C LYS A 197 11.92 14.69 -20.13
N PRO A 198 11.13 13.63 -20.34
CA PRO A 198 11.29 12.40 -19.57
C PRO A 198 12.66 11.79 -19.88
N ARG A 199 13.39 11.37 -18.84
CA ARG A 199 14.73 10.81 -19.02
C ARG A 199 14.71 9.47 -19.77
N ARG A 200 13.60 8.74 -19.70
CA ARG A 200 13.34 7.49 -20.42
C ARG A 200 11.96 7.58 -21.06
N LYS A 201 11.71 6.82 -22.13
CA LYS A 201 10.35 6.76 -22.67
C LYS A 201 9.43 6.11 -21.63
N PRO A 202 8.26 6.72 -21.34
CA PRO A 202 7.27 6.07 -20.50
C PRO A 202 6.87 4.71 -21.09
N GLY A 203 6.65 3.74 -20.22
CA GLY A 203 6.37 2.36 -20.62
C GLY A 203 5.12 2.23 -21.49
N VAL A 204 5.06 1.14 -22.27
CA VAL A 204 3.97 0.90 -23.21
C VAL A 204 2.71 0.45 -22.48
N ALA A 205 1.58 1.09 -22.80
CA ALA A 205 0.24 0.71 -22.36
C ALA A 205 -0.64 0.44 -23.57
N ASP A 206 -1.47 -0.61 -23.49
CA ASP A 206 -2.48 -0.87 -24.52
C ASP A 206 -3.55 0.21 -24.48
N VAL A 207 -3.85 0.77 -25.64
CA VAL A 207 -4.88 1.79 -25.88
C VAL A 207 -5.70 1.48 -27.13
N SER A 208 -5.65 0.23 -27.60
CA SER A 208 -6.37 -0.23 -28.80
C SER A 208 -7.87 0.04 -28.70
N ASP A 209 -8.48 -0.17 -27.53
CA ASP A 209 -9.88 0.16 -27.25
C ASP A 209 -10.19 1.65 -27.45
N LEU A 210 -9.29 2.55 -27.03
CA LEU A 210 -9.44 4.00 -27.20
C LEU A 210 -9.24 4.43 -28.66
N THR A 211 -8.37 3.75 -29.39
CA THR A 211 -8.15 3.97 -30.83
C THR A 211 -9.36 3.59 -31.67
N HIS A 212 -10.09 2.53 -31.27
CA HIS A 212 -11.29 2.08 -31.97
C HIS A 212 -12.57 2.80 -31.51
N ASP A 213 -12.51 3.59 -30.43
CA ASP A 213 -13.67 4.33 -29.93
C ASP A 213 -13.89 5.64 -30.70
N SER A 214 -14.99 5.71 -31.45
CA SER A 214 -15.30 6.87 -32.30
C SER A 214 -15.49 8.17 -31.52
N SER A 215 -16.03 8.12 -30.29
CA SER A 215 -16.22 9.30 -29.45
C SER A 215 -14.89 9.84 -28.92
N VAL A 216 -13.99 8.94 -28.48
CA VAL A 216 -12.63 9.31 -28.04
C VAL A 216 -11.84 9.86 -29.22
N GLN A 217 -11.90 9.22 -30.38
CA GLN A 217 -11.21 9.69 -31.58
C GLN A 217 -11.74 11.04 -32.09
N TRP A 218 -13.05 11.27 -31.98
CA TRP A 218 -13.63 12.59 -32.24
C TRP A 218 -13.02 13.66 -31.32
N GLN A 219 -12.94 13.37 -30.02
CA GLN A 219 -12.37 14.32 -29.06
C GLN A 219 -10.87 14.54 -29.30
N HIS A 220 -10.12 13.47 -29.61
CA HIS A 220 -8.69 13.54 -29.88
C HIS A 220 -8.37 14.44 -31.09
N ARG A 221 -9.11 14.28 -32.19
CA ARG A 221 -8.95 15.12 -33.40
C ARG A 221 -9.33 16.58 -33.17
N ASN A 222 -10.34 16.84 -32.34
CA ASN A 222 -10.87 18.18 -32.07
C ASN A 222 -10.33 18.79 -30.76
N TYR A 223 -9.30 18.20 -30.16
CA TYR A 223 -8.92 18.45 -28.78
C TYR A 223 -8.63 19.93 -28.50
N ILE A 224 -7.79 20.56 -29.34
CA ILE A 224 -7.36 21.95 -29.14
C ILE A 224 -8.57 22.89 -29.15
N SER A 225 -9.46 22.73 -30.13
CA SER A 225 -10.69 23.53 -30.25
C SER A 225 -11.62 23.32 -29.06
N LEU A 226 -11.81 22.07 -28.64
CA LEU A 226 -12.65 21.74 -27.48
C LEU A 226 -12.06 22.28 -26.17
N ALA A 227 -10.74 22.15 -25.97
CA ALA A 227 -10.06 22.65 -24.79
C ALA A 227 -10.18 24.17 -24.68
N PHE A 228 -9.93 24.90 -25.78
CA PHE A 228 -10.08 26.35 -25.82
C PHE A 228 -11.54 26.78 -25.58
N LEU A 229 -12.49 26.13 -26.26
CA LEU A 229 -13.91 26.43 -26.13
C LEU A 229 -14.40 26.21 -24.69
N MET A 230 -14.15 25.03 -24.13
CA MET A 230 -14.69 24.62 -22.83
C MET A 230 -13.96 25.27 -21.65
N SER A 231 -12.66 25.55 -21.79
CA SER A 231 -11.87 26.18 -20.72
C SER A 231 -12.04 27.70 -20.68
N PHE A 232 -12.20 28.38 -21.81
CA PHE A 232 -12.17 29.86 -21.83
C PHE A 232 -13.42 30.48 -22.44
N VAL A 233 -13.80 30.08 -23.66
CA VAL A 233 -14.87 30.78 -24.40
C VAL A 233 -16.23 30.57 -23.76
N LEU A 234 -16.61 29.32 -23.50
CA LEU A 234 -17.91 28.97 -22.94
C LEU A 234 -18.15 29.60 -21.55
N PRO A 235 -17.25 29.48 -20.55
CA PRO A 235 -17.46 30.14 -19.26
C PRO A 235 -17.52 31.66 -19.37
N THR A 236 -16.71 32.28 -20.25
CA THR A 236 -16.74 33.73 -20.51
C THR A 236 -18.09 34.19 -21.04
N ILE A 237 -18.61 33.47 -22.04
CA ILE A 237 -19.88 33.80 -22.71
C ILE A 237 -21.07 33.55 -21.76
N ILE A 238 -21.06 32.47 -20.98
CA ILE A 238 -22.12 32.18 -20.01
C ILE A 238 -22.21 33.30 -18.96
N CYS A 239 -21.09 33.72 -18.38
CA CYS A 239 -21.10 34.79 -17.38
C CYS A 239 -21.47 36.14 -18.01
N GLY A 240 -20.95 36.40 -19.21
CA GLY A 240 -21.21 37.62 -19.96
C GLY A 240 -22.66 37.81 -20.36
N PHE A 241 -23.27 36.83 -21.05
CA PHE A 241 -24.68 36.91 -21.43
C PHE A 241 -25.64 36.61 -20.27
N GLY A 242 -25.22 35.83 -19.27
CA GLY A 242 -26.06 35.49 -18.13
C GLY A 242 -26.28 36.66 -17.17
N TRP A 243 -25.20 37.36 -16.79
CA TRP A 243 -25.27 38.45 -15.79
C TRP A 243 -24.26 39.58 -16.04
N GLY A 244 -23.77 39.73 -17.28
CA GLY A 244 -22.95 40.88 -17.70
C GLY A 244 -21.47 40.79 -17.35
N ASP A 245 -20.99 39.67 -16.80
CA ASP A 245 -19.61 39.56 -16.29
C ASP A 245 -18.68 38.73 -17.19
N TYR A 246 -18.40 39.24 -18.39
CA TYR A 246 -17.44 38.61 -19.32
C TYR A 246 -16.04 38.49 -18.70
N ARG A 247 -15.60 39.52 -17.97
CA ARG A 247 -14.26 39.57 -17.40
C ARG A 247 -14.09 38.52 -16.30
N GLY A 248 -15.04 38.40 -15.39
CA GLY A 248 -15.04 37.35 -14.37
C GLY A 248 -15.21 35.96 -14.96
N GLY A 249 -16.02 35.81 -16.01
CA GLY A 249 -16.12 34.54 -16.74
C GLY A 249 -14.78 34.06 -17.31
N TYR A 250 -13.95 34.97 -17.84
CA TYR A 250 -12.61 34.63 -18.31
C TYR A 250 -11.63 34.38 -17.15
N PHE A 251 -11.45 35.34 -16.25
CA PHE A 251 -10.40 35.27 -15.23
C PHE A 251 -10.72 34.28 -14.11
N PHE A 252 -11.97 34.20 -13.64
CA PHE A 252 -12.35 33.29 -12.56
C PHE A 252 -12.78 31.92 -13.09
N ALA A 253 -13.84 31.87 -13.90
CA ALA A 253 -14.39 30.60 -14.37
C ALA A 253 -13.50 29.91 -15.42
N GLY A 254 -12.72 30.69 -16.17
CA GLY A 254 -11.73 30.17 -17.12
C GLY A 254 -10.38 29.86 -16.48
N VAL A 255 -9.60 30.91 -16.16
CA VAL A 255 -8.18 30.81 -15.78
C VAL A 255 -7.98 30.35 -14.33
N LEU A 256 -8.52 31.05 -13.33
CA LEU A 256 -8.31 30.71 -11.91
C LEU A 256 -8.78 29.29 -11.60
N ARG A 257 -9.96 28.92 -12.12
CA ARG A 257 -10.48 27.55 -12.00
C ARG A 257 -9.56 26.51 -12.66
N LEU A 258 -8.90 26.85 -13.78
CA LEU A 258 -7.95 25.93 -14.42
C LEU A 258 -6.79 25.60 -13.48
N VAL A 259 -6.25 26.61 -12.78
CA VAL A 259 -5.14 26.45 -11.84
C VAL A 259 -5.53 25.44 -10.75
N PHE A 260 -6.72 25.61 -10.17
CA PHE A 260 -7.21 24.69 -9.16
C PHE A 260 -7.45 23.28 -9.70
N VAL A 261 -8.00 23.13 -10.91
CA VAL A 261 -8.20 21.80 -11.52
C VAL A 261 -6.86 21.10 -11.78
N HIS A 262 -5.87 21.81 -12.32
CA HIS A 262 -4.53 21.25 -12.55
C HIS A 262 -3.89 20.79 -11.25
N HIS A 263 -3.79 21.66 -10.25
CA HIS A 263 -3.16 21.31 -8.97
C HIS A 263 -3.95 20.25 -8.19
N SER A 264 -5.28 20.21 -8.30
CA SER A 264 -6.10 19.10 -7.82
C SER A 264 -5.68 17.78 -8.47
N THR A 265 -5.58 17.71 -9.80
CA THR A 265 -5.14 16.48 -10.46
C THR A 265 -3.69 16.13 -10.13
N PHE A 266 -2.79 17.11 -10.07
CA PHE A 266 -1.38 16.89 -9.73
C PHE A 266 -1.18 16.36 -8.32
N CYS A 267 -2.07 16.70 -7.38
CA CYS A 267 -2.13 16.10 -6.05
C CYS A 267 -2.39 14.59 -6.07
N VAL A 268 -3.05 14.03 -7.09
CA VAL A 268 -3.23 12.58 -7.23
C VAL A 268 -1.88 11.90 -7.43
N ASN A 269 -1.07 12.39 -8.38
CA ASN A 269 0.25 11.83 -8.69
C ASN A 269 1.29 12.07 -7.58
N SER A 270 1.04 13.06 -6.72
CA SER A 270 1.98 13.50 -5.69
C SER A 270 1.44 13.19 -4.29
N LEU A 271 0.57 14.03 -3.74
CA LEU A 271 0.05 13.87 -2.38
C LEU A 271 -0.50 12.46 -2.10
N ALA A 272 -1.15 11.84 -3.08
CA ALA A 272 -1.71 10.49 -2.93
C ALA A 272 -0.67 9.35 -2.93
N HIS A 273 0.61 9.63 -3.21
CA HIS A 273 1.72 8.68 -3.06
C HIS A 273 2.57 8.91 -1.81
N TYR A 274 2.34 10.03 -1.09
CA TYR A 274 3.14 10.40 0.08
C TYR A 274 2.33 10.42 1.37
N LEU A 275 1.10 10.93 1.32
CA LEU A 275 0.29 11.17 2.51
C LEU A 275 -0.78 10.10 2.65
N GLY A 276 -0.80 9.44 3.81
CA GLY A 276 -1.84 8.47 4.18
C GLY A 276 -1.33 7.06 4.45
N ASN A 277 -2.26 6.12 4.47
CA ASN A 277 -2.01 4.73 4.84
C ASN A 277 -2.09 3.81 3.61
N ALA A 278 -1.52 2.61 3.73
CA ALA A 278 -1.57 1.55 2.72
C ALA A 278 -2.42 0.37 3.22
N PRO A 279 -3.77 0.49 3.28
CA PRO A 279 -4.62 -0.51 3.90
C PRO A 279 -4.82 -1.81 3.09
N PHE A 280 -4.43 -1.85 1.81
CA PHE A 280 -4.65 -3.00 0.93
C PHE A 280 -3.36 -3.66 0.44
N ASP A 281 -2.36 -2.87 0.06
CA ASP A 281 -1.02 -3.33 -0.33
C ASP A 281 0.01 -2.22 -0.07
N ASP A 282 1.22 -2.56 0.36
CA ASP A 282 2.28 -1.60 0.68
C ASP A 282 3.57 -1.82 -0.13
N ARG A 283 3.50 -2.56 -1.24
CA ARG A 283 4.63 -2.77 -2.15
C ARG A 283 4.94 -1.52 -2.99
N HIS A 284 3.93 -0.69 -3.20
CA HIS A 284 4.02 0.56 -3.94
C HIS A 284 3.65 1.76 -3.07
N THR A 285 3.97 2.95 -3.54
CA THR A 285 3.78 4.23 -2.86
C THR A 285 2.32 4.71 -2.68
N PRO A 286 1.30 4.35 -3.49
CA PRO A 286 -0.07 4.86 -3.34
C PRO A 286 -0.66 4.72 -1.94
N ARG A 287 -1.32 5.78 -1.46
CA ARG A 287 -1.87 5.92 -0.11
C ARG A 287 -3.33 6.36 -0.11
N ASP A 288 -4.06 5.88 0.88
CA ASP A 288 -5.42 6.33 1.20
C ASP A 288 -5.38 7.49 2.19
N HIS A 289 -5.96 8.63 1.81
CA HIS A 289 -6.05 9.80 2.68
C HIS A 289 -7.25 10.70 2.40
N PHE A 290 -7.95 11.10 3.46
CA PHE A 290 -9.19 11.89 3.36
C PHE A 290 -8.95 13.31 2.80
N ILE A 291 -7.91 14.02 3.26
CA ILE A 291 -7.63 15.38 2.75
C ILE A 291 -7.25 15.32 1.28
N THR A 292 -6.51 14.29 0.88
CA THR A 292 -6.19 14.05 -0.53
C THR A 292 -7.49 13.83 -1.30
N ALA A 293 -8.41 13.01 -0.80
CA ALA A 293 -9.71 12.80 -1.45
C ALA A 293 -10.54 14.08 -1.56
N LEU A 294 -10.47 14.98 -0.57
CA LEU A 294 -11.17 16.26 -0.60
C LEU A 294 -10.63 17.16 -1.73
N VAL A 295 -9.31 17.31 -1.81
CA VAL A 295 -8.70 18.19 -2.81
C VAL A 295 -8.74 17.60 -4.23
N THR A 296 -8.88 16.28 -4.36
CA THR A 296 -8.88 15.55 -5.65
C THR A 296 -10.25 15.02 -6.08
N LEU A 297 -11.36 15.53 -5.52
CA LEU A 297 -12.74 15.11 -5.92
C LEU A 297 -13.03 13.60 -5.75
N GLY A 298 -12.45 12.99 -4.71
CA GLY A 298 -12.64 11.58 -4.36
C GLY A 298 -11.47 10.68 -4.75
N GLU A 299 -10.48 11.19 -5.47
CA GLU A 299 -9.38 10.37 -6.01
C GLU A 299 -8.27 10.00 -5.00
N GLY A 300 -8.37 10.47 -3.75
CA GLY A 300 -7.34 10.31 -2.72
C GLY A 300 -7.39 9.02 -1.90
N TYR A 301 -8.32 8.11 -2.17
CA TYR A 301 -8.22 6.71 -1.71
C TYR A 301 -7.39 5.91 -2.73
N HIS A 302 -6.13 6.30 -2.84
CA HIS A 302 -5.28 5.92 -3.96
C HIS A 302 -4.66 4.53 -3.80
N ASN A 303 -4.50 4.07 -2.56
CA ASN A 303 -4.07 2.70 -2.28
C ASN A 303 -5.14 1.70 -2.73
N PHE A 304 -6.41 1.98 -2.40
CA PHE A 304 -7.53 1.20 -2.90
C PHE A 304 -7.57 1.21 -4.44
N HIS A 305 -7.41 2.39 -5.03
CA HIS A 305 -7.46 2.55 -6.47
C HIS A 305 -6.36 1.77 -7.21
N HIS A 306 -5.13 1.77 -6.71
CA HIS A 306 -4.03 1.02 -7.32
C HIS A 306 -4.16 -0.49 -7.16
N GLU A 307 -4.71 -0.96 -6.04
CA GLU A 307 -4.95 -2.38 -5.83
C GLU A 307 -6.14 -2.89 -6.66
N PHE A 308 -7.19 -2.07 -6.81
CA PHE A 308 -8.44 -2.44 -7.47
C PHE A 308 -8.83 -1.45 -8.58
N PRO A 309 -8.02 -1.30 -9.64
CA PRO A 309 -8.12 -0.19 -10.59
C PRO A 309 -9.41 -0.14 -11.40
N SER A 310 -10.05 -1.30 -11.64
CA SER A 310 -11.31 -1.38 -12.38
C SER A 310 -12.57 -1.19 -11.53
N ASP A 311 -12.46 -0.98 -10.21
CA ASP A 311 -13.62 -0.60 -9.38
C ASP A 311 -14.07 0.82 -9.74
N TYR A 312 -15.36 1.06 -9.92
CA TYR A 312 -15.84 2.42 -10.20
C TYR A 312 -15.77 3.35 -8.98
N ARG A 313 -15.46 2.82 -7.80
CA ARG A 313 -15.34 3.56 -6.55
C ARG A 313 -13.86 3.70 -6.20
N ASN A 314 -13.46 4.86 -5.72
CA ASN A 314 -12.20 4.95 -4.97
C ASN A 314 -12.50 4.84 -3.47
N ALA A 315 -13.61 5.42 -3.03
CA ALA A 315 -14.10 5.29 -1.67
C ALA A 315 -15.02 4.07 -1.49
N LEU A 316 -14.52 3.03 -0.84
CA LEU A 316 -15.31 1.83 -0.50
C LEU A 316 -16.49 2.09 0.43
N LYS A 317 -16.27 2.87 1.49
CA LYS A 317 -17.28 3.08 2.54
C LYS A 317 -18.29 4.13 2.09
N TRP A 318 -19.52 3.99 2.57
CA TRP A 318 -20.61 4.91 2.21
C TRP A 318 -20.35 6.35 2.68
N PHE A 319 -19.66 6.53 3.82
CA PHE A 319 -19.33 7.84 4.40
C PHE A 319 -18.02 8.45 3.88
N GLN A 320 -17.20 7.69 3.15
CA GLN A 320 -15.96 8.20 2.57
C GLN A 320 -16.28 9.14 1.41
N TYR A 321 -15.67 10.33 1.43
CA TYR A 321 -15.86 11.38 0.43
C TYR A 321 -15.41 10.95 -0.96
N ASP A 322 -16.36 10.73 -1.87
CA ASP A 322 -16.12 10.43 -3.28
C ASP A 322 -17.34 10.92 -4.08
N PRO A 323 -17.36 12.21 -4.46
CA PRO A 323 -18.47 12.78 -5.21
C PRO A 323 -18.59 12.15 -6.60
N THR A 324 -17.47 11.70 -7.19
CA THR A 324 -17.45 11.01 -8.49
C THR A 324 -18.21 9.69 -8.44
N LYS A 325 -18.05 8.89 -7.38
CA LYS A 325 -18.85 7.67 -7.13
C LYS A 325 -20.34 7.99 -7.11
N LEU A 326 -20.74 9.06 -6.40
CA LEU A 326 -22.15 9.46 -6.30
C LEU A 326 -22.70 9.90 -7.66
N LEU A 327 -21.91 10.65 -8.44
CA LEU A 327 -22.26 11.09 -9.79
C LEU A 327 -22.46 9.90 -10.74
N ILE A 328 -21.56 8.92 -10.74
CA ILE A 328 -21.69 7.72 -11.59
C ILE A 328 -22.92 6.90 -11.18
N LYS A 329 -23.19 6.75 -9.87
CA LYS A 329 -24.43 6.11 -9.38
C LYS A 329 -25.68 6.87 -9.82
N PHE A 330 -25.64 8.19 -9.84
CA PHE A 330 -26.73 9.01 -10.37
C PHE A 330 -26.94 8.76 -11.87
N PHE A 331 -25.88 8.76 -12.68
CA PHE A 331 -25.97 8.42 -14.10
C PHE A 331 -26.54 7.02 -14.34
N LYS A 332 -26.19 6.04 -13.50
CA LYS A 332 -26.80 4.71 -13.55
C LYS A 332 -28.31 4.77 -13.30
N LYS A 333 -28.74 5.53 -12.28
CA LYS A 333 -30.15 5.66 -11.91
C LYS A 333 -31.00 6.25 -13.04
N ILE A 334 -30.45 7.18 -13.82
CA ILE A 334 -31.15 7.81 -14.96
C ILE A 334 -30.89 7.12 -16.30
N GLY A 335 -30.26 5.93 -16.30
CA GLY A 335 -30.03 5.14 -17.52
C GLY A 335 -28.92 5.65 -18.45
N LEU A 336 -28.07 6.57 -17.99
CA LEU A 336 -26.92 7.06 -18.76
C LEU A 336 -25.64 6.23 -18.55
N ALA A 337 -25.58 5.44 -17.47
CA ALA A 337 -24.48 4.53 -17.18
C ALA A 337 -24.98 3.11 -16.85
N SER A 338 -24.18 2.10 -17.19
CA SER A 338 -24.45 0.68 -16.94
C SER A 338 -23.17 -0.03 -16.48
N ASN A 339 -23.30 -1.28 -16.04
CA ASN A 339 -22.17 -2.17 -15.74
C ASN A 339 -21.10 -1.56 -14.82
N LEU A 340 -21.52 -0.83 -13.78
CA LEU A 340 -20.64 -0.32 -12.73
C LEU A 340 -19.93 -1.50 -12.04
N LYS A 341 -18.62 -1.62 -12.25
CA LYS A 341 -17.79 -2.72 -11.76
C LYS A 341 -17.41 -2.49 -10.30
N GLU A 342 -17.67 -3.48 -9.47
CA GLU A 342 -17.23 -3.53 -8.08
C GLU A 342 -16.38 -4.78 -7.90
N PHE A 343 -15.23 -4.66 -7.24
CA PHE A 343 -14.43 -5.84 -6.91
C PHE A 343 -15.16 -6.71 -5.88
N PRO A 344 -15.01 -8.06 -5.96
CA PRO A 344 -15.63 -8.95 -5.00
C PRO A 344 -15.18 -8.61 -3.57
N HIS A 345 -16.14 -8.54 -2.65
CA HIS A 345 -15.87 -8.15 -1.26
C HIS A 345 -14.78 -9.01 -0.60
N ASN A 346 -14.76 -10.31 -0.91
CA ASN A 346 -13.78 -11.25 -0.40
C ASN A 346 -12.34 -10.88 -0.78
N GLU A 347 -12.09 -10.47 -2.04
CA GLU A 347 -10.74 -10.08 -2.48
C GLU A 347 -10.27 -8.80 -1.80
N ILE A 348 -11.19 -7.85 -1.58
CA ILE A 348 -10.92 -6.64 -0.81
C ILE A 348 -10.56 -6.98 0.64
N GLN A 349 -11.26 -7.95 1.26
CA GLN A 349 -10.92 -8.38 2.63
C GLN A 349 -9.59 -9.11 2.70
N LYS A 350 -9.22 -9.91 1.70
CA LYS A 350 -7.91 -10.57 1.65
C LYS A 350 -6.77 -9.56 1.72
N GLY A 351 -6.82 -8.47 0.95
CA GLY A 351 -5.80 -7.41 1.01
C GLY A 351 -5.67 -6.80 2.41
N ARG A 352 -6.81 -6.47 3.03
CA ARG A 352 -6.84 -5.92 4.40
C ARG A 352 -6.34 -6.92 5.45
N TYR A 353 -6.69 -8.19 5.30
CA TYR A 353 -6.22 -9.27 6.17
C TYR A 353 -4.70 -9.44 6.04
N SER A 354 -4.16 -9.50 4.83
CA SER A 354 -2.71 -9.56 4.57
C SER A 354 -1.96 -8.40 5.23
N MET A 355 -2.45 -7.17 5.10
CA MET A 355 -1.86 -6.01 5.75
C MET A 355 -1.94 -6.07 7.28
N ALA A 356 -3.03 -6.61 7.83
CA ALA A 356 -3.16 -6.83 9.28
C ALA A 356 -2.20 -7.92 9.78
N CYS A 357 -2.07 -9.04 9.07
CA CYS A 357 -1.10 -10.09 9.37
C CYS A 357 0.34 -9.55 9.33
N LYS A 358 0.68 -8.76 8.31
CA LYS A 358 2.00 -8.11 8.22
C LYS A 358 2.26 -7.17 9.40
N ALA A 359 1.26 -6.40 9.82
CA ALA A 359 1.38 -5.52 10.98
C ALA A 359 1.52 -6.32 12.29
N LEU A 360 0.78 -7.41 12.45
CA LEU A 360 0.87 -8.30 13.60
C LEU A 360 2.20 -9.04 13.66
N ASP A 361 2.74 -9.49 12.52
CA ASP A 361 4.06 -10.14 12.44
C ASP A 361 5.15 -9.16 12.87
N LYS A 362 5.14 -7.94 12.32
CA LYS A 362 6.08 -6.88 12.73
C LYS A 362 5.98 -6.55 14.22
N PHE A 363 4.78 -6.49 14.77
CA PHE A 363 4.58 -6.33 16.21
C PHE A 363 5.09 -7.54 17.00
N GLY A 364 4.81 -8.76 16.51
CA GLY A 364 5.27 -10.01 17.08
C GLY A 364 6.79 -10.10 17.17
N GLN A 365 7.53 -9.56 16.20
CA GLN A 365 9.00 -9.49 16.23
C GLN A 365 9.55 -8.61 17.36
N THR A 366 8.74 -7.71 17.94
CA THR A 366 9.14 -6.90 19.11
C THR A 366 8.97 -7.64 20.43
N ILE A 367 8.27 -8.78 20.42
CA ILE A 367 7.98 -9.60 21.59
C ILE A 367 9.01 -10.72 21.69
N SER A 368 9.51 -10.97 22.90
CA SER A 368 10.32 -12.16 23.18
C SER A 368 9.41 -13.39 23.30
N TRP A 369 9.59 -14.34 22.41
CA TRP A 369 8.86 -15.61 22.39
C TRP A 369 9.67 -16.73 23.04
N PRO A 370 9.01 -17.77 23.58
CA PRO A 370 9.71 -18.93 24.13
C PRO A 370 10.46 -19.68 23.04
N LYS A 371 11.46 -20.48 23.44
CA LYS A 371 12.18 -21.39 22.53
C LYS A 371 11.18 -22.26 21.75
N GLN A 372 11.44 -22.46 20.46
CA GLN A 372 10.58 -23.34 19.69
C GLN A 372 10.74 -24.77 20.20
N ASN A 373 9.64 -25.54 20.19
CA ASN A 373 9.64 -26.90 20.70
C ASN A 373 10.68 -27.80 20.01
N VAL A 374 11.04 -27.50 18.76
CA VAL A 374 12.04 -28.22 17.96
C VAL A 374 13.49 -28.00 18.42
N ASP A 375 13.73 -26.89 19.14
CA ASP A 375 15.05 -26.53 19.67
C ASP A 375 15.26 -27.07 21.09
N LEU A 376 14.24 -27.69 21.69
CA LEU A 376 14.29 -28.25 23.04
C LEU A 376 14.77 -29.70 22.98
N PRO A 377 15.72 -30.11 23.85
CA PRO A 377 16.13 -31.50 23.95
C PRO A 377 14.98 -32.37 24.46
N ILE A 378 14.93 -33.62 24.00
CA ILE A 378 14.00 -34.64 24.48
C ILE A 378 14.74 -35.50 25.50
N ILE A 379 14.21 -35.61 26.72
CA ILE A 379 14.75 -36.47 27.79
C ILE A 379 13.65 -37.33 28.40
N THR A 380 13.98 -38.49 28.96
CA THR A 380 13.01 -39.36 29.65
C THR A 380 12.57 -38.78 30.98
N PHE A 381 11.49 -39.33 31.54
CA PHE A 381 11.02 -38.91 32.87
C PHE A 381 12.05 -39.26 33.95
N GLU A 382 12.75 -40.39 33.81
CA GLU A 382 13.82 -40.81 34.71
C GLU A 382 15.00 -39.82 34.67
N GLU A 383 15.46 -39.45 33.47
CA GLU A 383 16.53 -38.46 33.28
C GLU A 383 16.14 -37.09 33.88
N TYR A 384 14.89 -36.66 33.68
CA TYR A 384 14.33 -35.47 34.32
C TYR A 384 14.40 -35.54 35.86
N GLN A 385 14.02 -36.68 36.45
CA GLN A 385 14.06 -36.87 37.89
C GLN A 385 15.49 -36.89 38.44
N GLU A 386 16.44 -37.48 37.71
CA GLU A 386 17.85 -37.46 38.08
C GLU A 386 18.43 -36.05 38.05
N LEU A 387 18.18 -35.30 36.97
CA LEU A 387 18.60 -33.91 36.83
C LEU A 387 18.03 -33.03 37.95
N SER A 388 16.77 -33.25 38.33
CA SER A 388 16.11 -32.50 39.41
C SER A 388 16.67 -32.79 40.81
N LYS A 389 17.35 -33.92 41.01
CA LYS A 389 17.97 -34.32 42.30
C LYS A 389 19.44 -33.91 42.40
N LYS A 390 20.11 -33.77 41.27
CA LYS A 390 21.56 -33.57 41.20
C LYS A 390 21.97 -32.10 41.37
N ASP A 391 21.08 -31.18 41.02
CA ASP A 391 21.31 -29.73 41.06
C ASP A 391 20.34 -29.07 42.05
N ASP A 392 20.78 -28.92 43.30
CA ASP A 392 19.97 -28.32 44.38
C ASP A 392 19.60 -26.84 44.11
N ASP A 393 20.36 -26.17 43.24
CA ASP A 393 20.14 -24.78 42.84
C ASP A 393 19.14 -24.65 41.68
N ARG A 394 18.69 -25.77 41.09
CA ARG A 394 17.83 -25.79 39.91
C ARG A 394 16.47 -26.43 40.19
N ALA A 395 15.44 -25.59 40.24
CA ALA A 395 14.06 -26.03 40.40
C ALA A 395 13.44 -26.42 39.05
N LEU A 396 13.40 -27.71 38.75
CA LEU A 396 12.77 -28.25 37.54
C LEU A 396 11.37 -28.82 37.83
N ILE A 397 10.40 -28.48 36.99
CA ILE A 397 9.02 -28.98 37.06
C ILE A 397 8.52 -29.40 35.68
N LEU A 398 7.85 -30.55 35.61
CA LEU A 398 7.17 -31.03 34.41
C LEU A 398 5.73 -30.51 34.39
N ILE A 399 5.34 -29.82 33.32
CA ILE A 399 3.95 -29.39 33.08
C ILE A 399 3.62 -29.63 31.61
N ALA A 400 2.54 -30.36 31.34
CA ALA A 400 2.03 -30.68 30.00
C ALA A 400 3.11 -31.21 29.05
N GLY A 401 3.98 -32.10 29.53
CA GLY A 401 5.04 -32.71 28.73
C GLY A 401 6.29 -31.85 28.52
N PHE A 402 6.33 -30.63 29.03
CA PHE A 402 7.50 -29.75 28.99
C PHE A 402 8.13 -29.61 30.37
N ILE A 403 9.46 -29.63 30.40
CA ILE A 403 10.25 -29.43 31.61
C ILE A 403 10.62 -27.96 31.66
N HIS A 404 10.31 -27.34 32.79
CA HIS A 404 10.48 -25.91 33.03
C HIS A 404 11.49 -25.69 34.15
N ASP A 405 12.41 -24.75 33.92
CA ASP A 405 13.34 -24.27 34.93
C ASP A 405 12.76 -23.02 35.60
N VAL A 406 12.17 -23.23 36.76
CA VAL A 406 11.47 -22.19 37.54
C VAL A 406 12.36 -21.58 38.63
N SER A 407 13.67 -21.82 38.59
CA SER A 407 14.62 -21.44 39.65
C SER A 407 14.60 -19.95 39.96
N TYR A 408 14.49 -19.09 38.94
CA TYR A 408 14.40 -17.63 39.12
C TYR A 408 12.99 -17.17 39.54
N PHE A 409 11.96 -17.95 39.23
CA PHE A 409 10.57 -17.55 39.41
C PHE A 409 9.97 -18.03 40.74
N ILE A 410 10.49 -19.11 41.31
CA ILE A 410 9.92 -19.81 42.47
C ILE A 410 9.66 -18.90 43.68
N ASP A 411 10.54 -17.94 43.95
CA ASP A 411 10.41 -16.99 45.06
C ASP A 411 9.40 -15.87 44.79
N SER A 412 9.21 -15.54 43.51
CA SER A 412 8.29 -14.49 43.06
C SER A 412 6.90 -15.02 42.68
N HIS A 413 6.68 -16.33 42.78
CA HIS A 413 5.42 -16.94 42.37
C HIS A 413 4.26 -16.45 43.26
N PRO A 414 3.16 -15.92 42.68
CA PRO A 414 2.04 -15.38 43.45
C PRO A 414 1.35 -16.38 44.40
N GLY A 415 1.33 -17.67 44.03
CA GLY A 415 0.79 -18.74 44.87
C GLY A 415 1.73 -19.22 45.99
N GLY A 416 2.89 -18.56 46.15
CA GLY A 416 3.90 -18.84 47.16
C GLY A 416 4.89 -19.96 46.78
N ARG A 417 6.09 -19.89 47.38
CA ARG A 417 7.21 -20.82 47.15
C ARG A 417 6.88 -22.27 47.49
N ALA A 418 6.12 -22.50 48.56
CA ALA A 418 5.85 -23.85 49.08
C ALA A 418 5.13 -24.74 48.07
N MET A 419 4.18 -24.16 47.32
CA MET A 419 3.39 -24.88 46.31
C MET A 419 4.25 -25.37 45.15
N ILE A 420 5.19 -24.55 44.67
CA ILE A 420 6.12 -24.95 43.61
C ILE A 420 7.10 -26.00 44.13
N LYS A 421 7.63 -25.80 45.34
CA LYS A 421 8.64 -26.67 45.94
C LYS A 421 8.16 -28.12 46.09
N SER A 422 6.87 -28.36 46.34
CA SER A 422 6.32 -29.73 46.47
C SER A 422 6.30 -30.54 45.17
N TYR A 423 6.44 -29.86 44.02
CA TYR A 423 6.40 -30.44 42.67
C TYR A 423 7.75 -30.46 41.94
N ILE A 424 8.85 -30.04 42.58
CA ILE A 424 10.19 -30.19 42.00
C ILE A 424 10.46 -31.69 41.73
N GLY A 425 10.87 -32.01 40.50
CA GLY A 425 11.09 -33.39 40.05
C GLY A 425 9.81 -34.22 39.86
N LYS A 426 8.63 -33.59 39.83
CA LYS A 426 7.32 -34.24 39.62
C LYS A 426 6.54 -33.59 38.47
N ASP A 427 5.43 -34.21 38.10
CA ASP A 427 4.44 -33.66 37.18
C ASP A 427 3.44 -32.75 37.93
N ALA A 428 3.39 -31.48 37.53
CA ALA A 428 2.48 -30.46 38.05
C ALA A 428 1.41 -30.05 37.03
N THR A 429 1.11 -30.88 36.03
CA THR A 429 0.08 -30.59 35.02
C THR A 429 -1.29 -30.41 35.66
N VAL A 430 -1.74 -31.37 36.47
CA VAL A 430 -3.06 -31.32 37.12
C VAL A 430 -3.24 -30.05 37.98
N PRO A 431 -2.33 -29.71 38.93
CA PRO A 431 -2.51 -28.51 39.75
C PRO A 431 -2.44 -27.20 38.94
N PHE A 432 -1.76 -27.18 37.79
CA PHE A 432 -1.63 -26.00 36.93
C PHE A 432 -2.85 -25.76 36.02
N TYR A 433 -3.54 -26.83 35.59
CA TYR A 433 -4.72 -26.78 34.71
C TYR A 433 -6.04 -27.00 35.47
N GLY A 434 -6.20 -26.35 36.63
CA GLY A 434 -7.49 -26.32 37.34
C GLY A 434 -7.69 -27.39 38.41
N GLY A 435 -6.73 -28.28 38.65
CA GLY A 435 -6.76 -29.19 39.81
C GLY A 435 -6.52 -28.48 41.15
N ILE A 436 -5.85 -27.32 41.12
CA ILE A 436 -5.70 -26.41 42.27
C ILE A 436 -6.00 -24.98 41.83
N HIS A 437 -5.35 -24.53 40.75
CA HIS A 437 -5.62 -23.24 40.15
C HIS A 437 -5.64 -23.38 38.63
N ASP A 438 -6.69 -22.87 38.00
CA ASP A 438 -6.73 -22.70 36.54
C ASP A 438 -5.99 -21.41 36.16
N HIS A 439 -4.75 -21.54 35.69
CA HIS A 439 -3.85 -20.41 35.47
C HIS A 439 -4.27 -19.58 34.25
N ASN A 440 -4.09 -18.25 34.32
CA ASN A 440 -4.44 -17.36 33.21
C ASN A 440 -3.39 -17.34 32.09
N THR A 441 -3.71 -16.71 30.96
CA THR A 441 -2.82 -16.61 29.79
C THR A 441 -1.44 -16.02 30.11
N ALA A 442 -1.35 -15.06 31.04
CA ALA A 442 -0.06 -14.47 31.42
C ALA A 442 0.84 -15.49 32.13
N ALA A 443 0.27 -16.31 33.02
CA ALA A 443 1.00 -17.40 33.67
C ALA A 443 1.44 -18.48 32.65
N HIS A 444 0.60 -18.82 31.67
CA HIS A 444 1.00 -19.71 30.56
C HIS A 444 2.16 -19.15 29.75
N ASN A 445 2.15 -17.84 29.44
CA ASN A 445 3.22 -17.18 28.68
C ASN A 445 4.55 -17.19 29.47
N ILE A 446 4.52 -16.83 30.75
CA ILE A 446 5.71 -16.86 31.62
C ILE A 446 6.24 -18.28 31.75
N LEU A 447 5.36 -19.26 31.97
CA LEU A 447 5.75 -20.67 32.03
C LEU A 447 6.45 -21.13 30.75
N ALA A 448 5.92 -20.78 29.58
CA ALA A 448 6.52 -21.15 28.30
C ALA A 448 7.95 -20.59 28.14
N MET A 449 8.24 -19.39 28.65
CA MET A 449 9.59 -18.80 28.62
C MET A 449 10.61 -19.60 29.44
N MET A 450 10.15 -20.42 30.39
CA MET A 450 10.99 -21.21 31.28
C MET A 450 11.28 -22.62 30.75
N ARG A 451 10.85 -22.97 29.53
CA ARG A 451 11.07 -24.31 28.95
C ARG A 451 12.55 -24.61 28.71
N VAL A 452 12.97 -25.80 29.14
CA VAL A 452 14.34 -26.30 28.97
C VAL A 452 14.43 -27.66 28.29
N ALA A 453 13.37 -28.47 28.30
CA ALA A 453 13.30 -29.76 27.60
C ALA A 453 11.86 -30.23 27.35
N VAL A 454 11.70 -31.25 26.51
CA VAL A 454 10.48 -32.03 26.32
C VAL A 454 10.65 -33.38 27.01
N CYS A 455 9.68 -33.79 27.83
CA CYS A 455 9.65 -35.12 28.40
C CYS A 455 9.18 -36.13 27.34
N LYS A 456 9.97 -37.16 27.11
CA LYS A 456 9.67 -38.28 26.21
C LYS A 456 8.31 -38.89 26.58
N TYR A 457 7.48 -39.18 25.58
CA TYR A 457 6.09 -39.64 25.74
C TYR A 457 5.09 -38.66 26.41
N GLY A 458 5.54 -37.51 26.95
CA GLY A 458 4.68 -36.49 27.56
C GLY A 458 4.29 -35.33 26.64
N GLY A 459 5.06 -35.08 25.57
CA GLY A 459 4.82 -34.01 24.58
C GLY A 459 5.38 -34.30 23.17
N GLU A 460 5.82 -35.54 22.94
CA GLU A 460 6.60 -35.97 21.76
C GLU A 460 5.82 -35.88 20.43
N VAL A 461 4.50 -36.05 20.48
CA VAL A 461 3.63 -36.01 19.29
C VAL A 461 3.58 -34.60 18.66
N GLU A 462 3.62 -33.54 19.47
CA GLU A 462 3.65 -32.15 18.98
C GLU A 462 5.03 -31.75 18.43
N HIS A 463 6.11 -32.35 18.94
CA HIS A 463 7.46 -32.18 18.39
C HIS A 463 7.61 -32.91 17.03
N ILE A 464 7.11 -34.13 16.91
CA ILE A 464 7.28 -34.95 15.69
C ILE A 464 6.46 -34.41 14.51
N LYS A 465 5.24 -33.90 14.75
CA LYS A 465 4.34 -33.37 13.69
C LYS A 465 4.95 -32.26 12.84
N ARG A 466 5.89 -31.45 13.37
CA ARG A 466 6.55 -30.37 12.61
C ARG A 466 7.89 -30.77 11.97
N ARG A 467 8.48 -31.90 12.34
CA ARG A 467 9.73 -32.41 11.73
C ARG A 467 9.49 -33.04 10.35
N LEU A 468 8.31 -33.59 10.11
CA LEU A 468 7.93 -34.23 8.85
C LEU A 468 7.40 -33.19 7.85
N GLY A 469 8.28 -32.30 7.38
CA GLY A 469 7.98 -31.45 6.24
C GLY A 469 7.96 -32.28 4.95
N HIS A 470 6.79 -32.78 4.52
CA HIS A 470 6.43 -33.06 3.13
C HIS A 470 5.02 -33.66 3.02
N ILE A 471 3.99 -32.81 3.07
CA ILE A 471 2.82 -32.90 2.18
C ILE A 471 2.40 -31.45 1.88
N GLN A 472 2.89 -30.88 0.77
CA GLN A 472 2.25 -29.74 0.11
C GLN A 472 1.03 -30.30 -0.64
N THR A 473 -0.19 -29.82 -0.43
CA THR A 473 -0.77 -28.63 -1.10
C THR A 473 -2.23 -28.43 -0.58
N PRO A 474 -2.86 -27.25 -0.73
CA PRO A 474 -2.40 -26.00 -1.32
C PRO A 474 -2.24 -24.86 -0.30
N THR A 475 -1.22 -24.05 -0.56
CA THR A 475 -0.81 -22.83 0.15
C THR A 475 -1.92 -21.76 0.17
N PRO A 476 -2.32 -21.24 1.33
CA PRO A 476 -2.68 -19.83 1.45
C PRO A 476 -1.39 -19.02 1.58
N ILE A 477 -1.28 -17.96 0.79
CA ILE A 477 -0.21 -16.96 0.92
C ILE A 477 -0.22 -16.47 2.38
N PHE A 478 0.89 -16.74 3.10
CA PHE A 478 1.18 -16.44 4.51
C PHE A 478 0.32 -17.14 5.58
N ALA A 479 0.67 -18.39 5.89
CA ALA A 479 1.26 -18.86 7.15
C ALA A 479 1.29 -20.39 7.15
#